data_AF-A0A5N4DZZ7-F1
#
_entry.id   AF-A0A5N4DZZ7-F1
#
_cell.length_a   1.000
_cell.length_b   1.000
_cell.length_c   1.000
_cell.angle_alpha   90.00
_cell.angle_beta   90.00
_cell.angle_gamma   90.00
#
_symmetry.space_group_name_H-M   'P 1'
#
loop_
_entity.id
_entity.type
_entity.pdbx_description
1 polymer ?
#
loop_
_entity_poly.entity_id
_entity_poly.type
_entity_poly.pdbx_seq_one_letter_code
_entity_poly.pdbx_strand_id
1 'polypeptide(L)'
;MHCLFQALKLYRQPKLPYRSLASGRGGRHVVIVRKKRKVGVETAVQAERTACSEAWSFFQLHAVLKHVSLFAMPLQEFVSVWVRDPRIQKEDFWHSYIDYEICIHTNSMCFTMKTSCVRRRYREFVWLRQRLQSNALLVQLPELPSKNLFFNMNNRQHVDQRRQGLEDFLRKVLQNALLLSDSSLHLFLQSHLNSEDIEACVSGQTKYSVEEAIHKFALMNRRFPAEEEEGKKENDVDYDSESSSSGFGHSSDDSSSHGCKMSPALQES
;
A
#
# COMPACT_ATOMS: atom_id res chain seq x y z
N MET A 1 10.80 -5.89 10.37
CA MET A 1 9.40 -5.48 10.14
C MET A 1 8.39 -6.22 11.04
N HIS A 2 8.55 -7.52 11.28
CA HIS A 2 7.66 -8.31 12.15
C HIS A 2 7.53 -7.80 13.60
N CYS A 3 8.61 -7.31 14.22
CA CYS A 3 8.57 -6.78 15.60
C CYS A 3 7.90 -5.39 15.71
N LEU A 4 7.98 -4.54 14.68
CA LEU A 4 7.28 -3.24 14.63
C LEU A 4 5.77 -3.44 14.47
N PHE A 5 5.36 -4.44 13.68
CA PHE A 5 3.95 -4.81 13.52
C PHE A 5 3.34 -5.45 14.78
N GLN A 6 4.10 -6.22 15.55
CA GLN A 6 3.62 -6.80 16.82
C GLN A 6 3.53 -5.78 17.95
N ALA A 7 4.46 -4.83 18.03
CA ALA A 7 4.40 -3.75 19.02
C ALA A 7 3.17 -2.84 18.82
N LEU A 8 2.79 -2.57 17.56
CA LEU A 8 1.59 -1.78 17.24
C LEU A 8 0.27 -2.57 17.40
N LYS A 9 0.29 -3.91 17.31
CA LYS A 9 -0.93 -4.76 17.49
C LYS A 9 -1.35 -4.88 18.95
N LEU A 10 -0.41 -4.80 19.91
CA LEU A 10 -0.74 -4.71 21.34
C LEU A 10 -1.33 -3.34 21.73
N TYR A 11 -1.15 -2.32 20.89
CA TYR A 11 -1.65 -0.96 21.09
C TYR A 11 -3.15 -0.78 20.73
N ARG A 12 -3.80 -1.78 20.10
CA ARG A 12 -5.13 -1.59 19.48
C ARG A 12 -6.22 -2.58 19.91
N GLN A 13 -6.13 -3.21 21.08
CA GLN A 13 -7.24 -4.04 21.59
C GLN A 13 -8.29 -3.17 22.31
N PRO A 14 -9.56 -3.13 21.86
CA PRO A 14 -10.65 -2.58 22.64
C PRO A 14 -10.93 -3.51 23.84
N LYS A 15 -10.93 -2.97 25.06
CA LYS A 15 -11.40 -3.70 26.24
C LYS A 15 -12.90 -4.01 26.08
N LEU A 16 -13.24 -5.27 25.83
CA LEU A 16 -14.59 -5.84 25.89
C LEU A 16 -15.00 -6.15 27.36
N PRO A 17 -16.30 -6.42 27.63
CA PRO A 17 -17.04 -5.75 28.70
C PRO A 17 -16.89 -6.40 30.07
N TYR A 18 -17.12 -5.58 31.10
CA TYR A 18 -17.15 -5.99 32.49
C TYR A 18 -18.33 -6.95 32.75
N ARG A 19 -18.03 -8.16 33.19
CA ARG A 19 -18.98 -9.21 33.60
C ARG A 19 -19.46 -8.90 35.03
N SER A 20 -20.74 -8.58 35.22
CA SER A 20 -21.31 -8.38 36.55
C SER A 20 -21.77 -9.70 37.16
N LEU A 21 -21.15 -10.10 38.27
CA LEU A 21 -21.62 -11.16 39.17
C LEU A 21 -22.89 -10.69 39.90
N ALA A 22 -23.96 -11.47 39.84
CA ALA A 22 -25.14 -11.30 40.66
C ALA A 22 -25.05 -12.21 41.90
N SER A 23 -25.06 -11.60 43.08
CA SER A 23 -25.33 -12.23 44.38
C SER A 23 -26.17 -11.23 45.19
N GLY A 24 -27.29 -11.71 45.71
CA GLY A 24 -28.40 -10.88 46.14
C GLY A 24 -28.43 -10.43 47.61
N ARG A 25 -29.56 -9.78 47.91
CA ARG A 25 -30.19 -9.38 49.19
C ARG A 25 -29.89 -7.96 49.73
N GLY A 26 -30.89 -7.10 49.51
CA GLY A 26 -31.61 -6.38 50.58
C GLY A 26 -30.98 -5.11 51.16
N GLY A 27 -31.63 -3.95 50.94
CA GLY A 27 -31.38 -2.74 51.75
C GLY A 27 -31.75 -1.44 51.05
N ARG A 28 -32.44 -0.56 51.76
CA ARG A 28 -33.15 0.64 51.27
C ARG A 28 -32.23 1.83 50.94
N HIS A 29 -32.64 2.60 49.93
CA HIS A 29 -32.44 4.04 49.64
C HIS A 29 -31.37 4.84 50.42
N VAL A 30 -30.39 5.40 49.67
CA VAL A 30 -30.03 6.85 49.67
C VAL A 30 -29.44 7.20 48.29
N VAL A 31 -30.09 8.08 47.53
CA VAL A 31 -29.53 8.63 46.28
C VAL A 31 -28.67 9.85 46.65
N ILE A 32 -27.35 9.69 46.63
CA ILE A 32 -26.41 10.82 46.67
C ILE A 32 -25.94 11.07 45.24
N VAL A 33 -26.50 12.10 44.59
CA VAL A 33 -25.98 12.61 43.32
C VAL A 33 -24.69 13.37 43.59
N ARG A 34 -23.54 12.67 43.58
CA ARG A 34 -22.23 13.32 43.53
C ARG A 34 -21.94 13.75 42.09
N LYS A 35 -22.07 15.06 41.83
CA LYS A 35 -21.61 15.74 40.62
C LYS A 35 -20.08 15.57 40.50
N LYS A 36 -19.62 14.55 39.75
CA LYS A 36 -18.21 14.40 39.39
C LYS A 36 -17.82 15.56 38.46
N ARG A 37 -17.06 16.52 39.00
CA ARG A 37 -16.31 17.49 38.21
C ARG A 37 -15.39 16.73 37.26
N LYS A 38 -15.58 16.91 35.96
CA LYS A 38 -14.71 16.41 34.89
C LYS A 38 -13.49 17.33 34.84
N VAL A 39 -12.52 17.08 35.70
CA VAL A 39 -11.20 17.71 35.65
C VAL A 39 -10.20 16.60 35.38
N GLY A 40 -9.45 16.73 34.28
CA GLY A 40 -8.28 15.87 33.99
C GLY A 40 -8.48 14.78 32.94
N VAL A 41 -8.95 15.13 31.74
CA VAL A 41 -8.81 14.24 30.56
C VAL A 41 -7.78 14.79 29.56
N GLU A 42 -7.48 16.10 29.59
CA GLU A 42 -6.53 16.73 28.66
C GLU A 42 -5.05 16.56 29.04
N THR A 43 -4.73 16.29 30.31
CA THR A 43 -3.34 16.14 30.76
C THR A 43 -2.75 14.75 30.51
N ALA A 44 -3.58 13.70 30.41
CA ALA A 44 -3.11 12.33 30.14
C ALA A 44 -2.77 12.12 28.67
N VAL A 45 -3.56 12.70 27.75
CA VAL A 45 -3.34 12.59 26.30
C VAL A 45 -2.07 13.32 25.86
N GLN A 46 -1.67 14.37 26.57
CA GLN A 46 -0.46 15.13 26.26
C GLN A 46 0.81 14.46 26.80
N ALA A 47 0.75 13.80 27.97
CA ALA A 47 1.87 13.08 28.57
C ALA A 47 2.21 11.76 27.85
N GLU A 48 1.21 11.06 27.29
CA GLU A 48 1.42 9.87 26.46
C GLU A 48 2.02 10.20 25.08
N ARG A 49 1.76 11.41 24.57
CA ARG A 49 2.33 11.89 23.28
C ARG A 49 3.81 12.25 23.39
N THR A 50 4.27 12.76 24.54
CA THR A 50 5.69 13.07 24.78
C THR A 50 6.53 11.81 25.00
N ALA A 51 6.01 10.80 25.69
CA ALA A 51 6.71 9.51 25.86
C ALA A 51 6.89 8.73 24.53
N CYS A 52 5.96 8.92 23.58
CA CYS A 52 6.03 8.32 22.24
C CYS A 52 7.14 8.95 21.35
N SER A 53 7.41 10.25 21.52
CA SER A 53 8.53 10.93 20.88
C SER A 53 9.89 10.43 21.39
N GLU A 54 9.98 10.14 22.70
CA GLU A 54 11.21 9.65 23.34
C GLU A 54 11.48 8.16 23.02
N ALA A 55 10.43 7.35 22.88
CA ALA A 55 10.56 5.95 22.48
C ALA A 55 11.07 5.79 21.03
N TRP A 56 10.68 6.70 20.13
CA TRP A 56 11.23 6.76 18.76
C TRP A 56 12.72 7.12 18.75
N SER A 57 13.15 8.07 19.58
CA SER A 57 14.59 8.36 19.76
C SER A 57 15.36 7.13 20.24
N PHE A 58 14.74 6.30 21.10
CA PHE A 58 15.33 5.05 21.60
C PHE A 58 15.41 3.94 20.53
N PHE A 59 14.41 3.80 19.65
CA PHE A 59 14.47 2.83 18.53
C PHE A 59 15.42 3.28 17.42
N GLN A 60 15.54 4.59 17.16
CA GLN A 60 16.58 5.15 16.31
C GLN A 60 17.98 4.83 16.87
N LEU A 61 18.17 4.99 18.18
CA LEU A 61 19.44 4.68 18.86
C LEU A 61 19.74 3.18 18.87
N HIS A 62 18.73 2.32 19.03
CA HIS A 62 18.91 0.87 19.09
C HIS A 62 19.12 0.23 17.70
N ALA A 63 18.56 0.82 16.63
CA ALA A 63 18.90 0.49 15.25
C ALA A 63 20.35 0.88 14.91
N VAL A 64 20.83 2.00 15.47
CA VAL A 64 22.25 2.40 15.38
C VAL A 64 23.13 1.44 16.18
N LEU A 65 22.73 1.03 17.40
CA LEU A 65 23.55 0.21 18.31
C LEU A 65 23.61 -1.29 18.00
N LYS A 66 22.67 -1.87 17.24
CA LYS A 66 22.75 -3.29 16.83
C LYS A 66 23.55 -3.55 15.54
N HIS A 67 24.02 -2.51 14.86
CA HIS A 67 24.75 -2.62 13.58
C HIS A 67 26.16 -2.02 13.59
N VAL A 68 26.73 -1.67 14.75
CA VAL A 68 28.13 -1.20 14.85
C VAL A 68 29.17 -2.31 14.63
N SER A 69 28.76 -3.56 14.41
CA SER A 69 29.68 -4.65 14.08
C SER A 69 29.36 -5.26 12.72
N LEU A 70 30.22 -4.99 11.73
CA LEU A 70 30.32 -5.59 10.39
C LEU A 70 29.20 -5.23 9.40
N PHE A 71 29.41 -4.19 8.59
CA PHE A 71 29.16 -4.11 7.12
C PHE A 71 29.30 -2.63 6.72
N ALA A 72 29.95 -2.36 5.58
CA ALA A 72 30.25 -1.03 5.08
C ALA A 72 29.04 -0.06 5.18
N MET A 73 29.23 1.09 5.81
CA MET A 73 28.25 2.17 5.83
C MET A 73 27.90 2.52 4.38
N PRO A 74 26.63 2.46 3.95
CA PRO A 74 26.29 2.72 2.57
C PRO A 74 26.59 4.18 2.25
N LEU A 75 26.93 4.44 0.97
CA LEU A 75 26.80 5.76 0.35
C LEU A 75 25.54 6.45 0.86
N GLN A 76 25.65 7.76 1.14
CA GLN A 76 24.59 8.65 1.61
C GLN A 76 23.18 8.20 1.19
N GLU A 77 22.26 8.03 2.16
CA GLU A 77 20.87 7.66 1.86
C GLU A 77 20.22 8.69 0.92
N PHE A 78 19.49 8.20 -0.08
CA PHE A 78 18.75 9.03 -1.02
C PHE A 78 17.35 8.48 -1.26
N VAL A 79 16.42 9.39 -1.49
CA VAL A 79 15.07 9.09 -1.98
C VAL A 79 14.81 10.03 -3.15
N SER A 80 14.75 9.48 -4.35
CA SER A 80 14.40 10.23 -5.56
C SER A 80 12.97 9.92 -5.96
N VAL A 81 12.22 10.97 -6.31
CA VAL A 81 10.84 10.89 -6.78
C VAL A 81 10.66 11.71 -8.05
N TRP A 82 9.91 11.16 -9.00
CA TRP A 82 9.52 11.84 -10.23
C TRP A 82 8.02 11.69 -10.43
N VAL A 83 7.37 12.77 -10.87
CA VAL A 83 5.98 12.73 -11.36
C VAL A 83 6.00 13.07 -12.82
N ARG A 84 5.52 12.16 -13.67
CA ARG A 84 5.69 12.21 -15.13
C ARG A 84 4.53 11.58 -15.87
N ASP A 85 4.65 11.57 -17.20
CA ASP A 85 3.77 10.86 -18.12
C ASP A 85 2.27 11.07 -17.81
N PRO A 86 1.77 12.31 -17.90
CA PRO A 86 0.36 12.58 -17.71
C PRO A 86 -0.46 11.87 -18.79
N ARG A 87 -1.44 11.07 -18.39
CA ARG A 87 -2.34 10.37 -19.32
C ARG A 87 -3.79 10.66 -19.02
N ILE A 88 -4.58 10.81 -20.08
CA ILE A 88 -6.03 10.87 -19.98
C ILE A 88 -6.53 9.43 -19.87
N GLN A 89 -7.08 9.08 -18.73
CA GLN A 89 -7.84 7.85 -18.53
C GLN A 89 -9.29 8.10 -18.95
N LYS A 90 -9.83 7.19 -19.75
CA LYS A 90 -11.24 7.19 -20.16
C LYS A 90 -11.91 6.02 -19.45
N GLU A 91 -12.60 6.33 -18.36
CA GLU A 91 -13.44 5.35 -17.67
C GLU A 91 -14.76 5.18 -18.44
N ASP A 92 -15.42 6.31 -18.77
CA ASP A 92 -16.60 6.42 -19.63
C ASP A 92 -16.60 7.75 -20.42
N PHE A 93 -17.61 7.97 -21.28
CA PHE A 93 -17.80 9.21 -22.05
C PHE A 93 -17.74 10.50 -21.21
N TRP A 94 -18.17 10.46 -19.94
CA TRP A 94 -18.24 11.63 -19.05
C TRP A 94 -17.24 11.61 -17.88
N HIS A 95 -16.56 10.48 -17.67
CA HIS A 95 -15.72 10.25 -16.48
C HIS A 95 -14.22 10.23 -16.79
N SER A 96 -13.81 10.99 -17.81
CA SER A 96 -12.38 11.13 -18.11
C SER A 96 -11.62 11.92 -17.03
N TYR A 97 -10.39 11.51 -16.75
CA TYR A 97 -9.50 12.21 -15.82
C TYR A 97 -8.03 12.08 -16.25
N ILE A 98 -7.18 12.99 -15.79
CA ILE A 98 -5.72 12.81 -15.89
C ILE A 98 -5.19 12.16 -14.62
N ASP A 99 -4.36 11.14 -14.82
CA ASP A 99 -3.44 10.60 -13.83
C ASP A 99 -1.98 10.86 -14.23
N TYR A 100 -1.09 10.70 -13.26
CA TYR A 100 0.35 10.87 -13.43
C TYR A 100 1.07 9.61 -12.97
N GLU A 101 2.13 9.24 -13.67
CA GLU A 101 3.05 8.21 -13.20
C GLU A 101 3.95 8.81 -12.11
N ILE A 102 3.95 8.20 -10.93
CA ILE A 102 4.88 8.49 -9.84
C ILE A 102 5.91 7.37 -9.84
N CYS A 103 7.19 7.72 -9.90
CA CYS A 103 8.26 6.75 -9.75
C CYS A 103 9.18 7.12 -8.58
N ILE A 104 9.52 6.09 -7.79
CA ILE A 104 10.45 6.18 -6.67
C ILE A 104 11.70 5.37 -7.01
N HIS A 105 12.86 5.92 -6.68
CA HIS A 105 14.13 5.21 -6.60
C HIS A 105 14.85 5.60 -5.32
N THR A 106 15.19 4.62 -4.49
CA THR A 106 15.73 4.86 -3.16
C THR A 106 16.61 3.72 -2.69
N ASN A 107 17.63 4.02 -1.90
CA ASN A 107 18.36 3.03 -1.12
C ASN A 107 17.88 2.95 0.34
N SER A 108 17.04 3.90 0.80
CA SER A 108 16.60 4.01 2.20
C SER A 108 15.82 2.78 2.69
N MET A 109 16.00 2.43 3.96
CA MET A 109 15.29 1.33 4.63
C MET A 109 13.84 1.68 5.00
N CYS A 110 13.43 2.94 4.88
CA CYS A 110 12.05 3.34 5.09
C CYS A 110 11.08 2.75 4.06
N PHE A 111 11.57 2.26 2.91
CA PHE A 111 10.74 1.75 1.82
C PHE A 111 10.88 0.23 1.65
N THR A 112 9.75 -0.43 1.39
CA THR A 112 9.69 -1.87 1.09
C THR A 112 10.34 -2.19 -0.25
N MET A 113 10.00 -1.41 -1.30
CA MET A 113 10.61 -1.55 -2.62
C MET A 113 11.62 -0.43 -2.87
N LYS A 114 12.79 -0.78 -3.42
CA LYS A 114 13.83 0.19 -3.81
C LYS A 114 13.46 0.97 -5.08
N THR A 115 12.60 0.40 -5.90
CA THR A 115 12.00 1.04 -7.07
C THR A 115 10.52 0.73 -7.14
N SER A 116 9.69 1.74 -7.39
CA SER A 116 8.27 1.55 -7.69
C SER A 116 7.81 2.57 -8.72
N CYS A 117 6.83 2.20 -9.54
CA CYS A 117 6.09 3.12 -10.39
C CYS A 117 4.59 2.84 -10.26
N VAL A 118 3.82 3.85 -9.91
CA VAL A 118 2.36 3.79 -9.70
C VAL A 118 1.70 4.93 -10.47
N ARG A 119 0.41 4.81 -10.79
CA ARG A 119 -0.36 5.89 -11.39
C ARG A 119 -1.37 6.44 -10.38
N ARG A 120 -1.38 7.76 -10.20
CA ARG A 120 -2.27 8.45 -9.27
C ARG A 120 -2.83 9.73 -9.90
N ARG A 121 -4.11 10.00 -9.69
CA ARG A 121 -4.78 11.25 -10.09
C ARG A 121 -4.76 12.28 -8.97
N TYR A 122 -4.93 13.55 -9.33
CA TYR A 122 -4.85 14.69 -8.40
C TYR A 122 -5.74 14.54 -7.15
N ARG A 123 -6.97 13.99 -7.27
CA ARG A 123 -7.86 13.83 -6.10
C ARG A 123 -7.26 12.90 -5.03
N GLU A 124 -6.47 11.91 -5.43
CA GLU A 124 -5.84 10.97 -4.50
C GLU A 124 -4.70 11.65 -3.75
N PHE A 125 -4.01 12.61 -4.36
CA PHE A 125 -3.03 13.46 -3.65
C PHE A 125 -3.71 14.36 -2.61
N VAL A 126 -4.90 14.90 -2.92
CA VAL A 126 -5.69 15.67 -1.96
C VAL A 126 -6.04 14.80 -0.75
N TRP A 127 -6.52 13.58 -1.00
CA TRP A 127 -6.79 12.60 0.04
C TRP A 127 -5.52 12.29 0.86
N LEU A 128 -4.39 12.00 0.19
CA LEU A 128 -3.13 11.69 0.86
C LEU A 128 -2.69 12.83 1.79
N ARG A 129 -2.74 14.08 1.31
CA ARG A 129 -2.39 15.25 2.14
C ARG A 129 -3.29 15.36 3.37
N GLN A 130 -4.59 15.15 3.23
CA GLN A 130 -5.53 15.17 4.36
C GLN A 130 -5.23 14.04 5.35
N ARG A 131 -4.95 12.84 4.83
CA ARG A 131 -4.61 11.66 5.65
C ARG A 131 -3.32 11.86 6.44
N LEU A 132 -2.27 12.38 5.80
CA LEU A 132 -1.03 12.73 6.47
C LEU A 132 -1.26 13.81 7.53
N GLN A 133 -2.10 14.81 7.25
CA GLN A 133 -2.38 15.90 8.21
C GLN A 133 -3.09 15.37 9.45
N SER A 134 -4.05 14.46 9.29
CA SER A 134 -4.78 13.88 10.43
C SER A 134 -3.88 13.04 11.34
N ASN A 135 -2.83 12.44 10.78
CA ASN A 135 -1.89 11.61 11.53
C ASN A 135 -0.75 12.44 12.14
N ALA A 136 -0.43 13.60 11.55
CA ALA A 136 0.64 14.49 12.00
C ALA A 136 0.16 15.94 12.17
N LEU A 137 -0.71 16.18 13.16
CA LEU A 137 -1.39 17.47 13.39
C LEU A 137 -0.46 18.68 13.56
N LEU A 138 0.76 18.48 14.08
CA LEU A 138 1.74 19.55 14.31
C LEU A 138 2.68 19.79 13.12
N VAL A 139 2.67 18.89 12.12
CA VAL A 139 3.52 19.01 10.94
C VAL A 139 2.82 19.90 9.93
N GLN A 140 3.53 20.93 9.47
CA GLN A 140 3.09 21.75 8.35
C GLN A 140 3.33 20.99 7.04
N LEU A 141 2.25 20.48 6.44
CA LEU A 141 2.35 19.75 5.18
C LEU A 141 2.52 20.69 3.99
N PRO A 142 3.40 20.34 3.02
CA PRO A 142 3.55 21.06 1.77
C PRO A 142 2.19 21.27 1.08
N GLU A 143 2.05 22.41 0.43
CA GLU A 143 0.85 22.70 -0.36
C GLU A 143 0.84 21.87 -1.64
N LEU A 144 -0.36 21.42 -2.02
CA LEU A 144 -0.58 20.86 -3.35
C LEU A 144 -0.69 22.00 -4.35
N PRO A 145 -0.35 21.76 -5.64
CA PRO A 145 -0.66 22.73 -6.68
C PRO A 145 -2.15 23.04 -6.64
N SER A 146 -2.48 24.31 -6.89
CA SER A 146 -3.83 24.83 -6.68
C SER A 146 -4.87 23.92 -7.34
N LYS A 147 -6.01 23.79 -6.66
CA LYS A 147 -7.25 23.35 -7.30
C LYS A 147 -7.67 24.46 -8.26
N ASN A 148 -6.95 24.63 -9.36
CA ASN A 148 -7.31 25.57 -10.41
C ASN A 148 -8.75 25.25 -10.80
N LEU A 149 -9.68 26.15 -10.44
CA LEU A 149 -11.07 26.07 -10.87
C LEU A 149 -11.19 26.11 -12.40
N PHE A 150 -10.14 26.63 -13.06
CA PHE A 150 -9.94 26.68 -14.51
C PHE A 150 -8.92 25.64 -15.01
N PHE A 151 -8.67 24.55 -14.28
CA PHE A 151 -7.80 23.50 -14.78
C PHE A 151 -8.40 22.91 -16.06
N ASN A 152 -7.62 22.93 -17.14
CA ASN A 152 -8.01 22.41 -18.42
C ASN A 152 -7.06 21.27 -18.76
N MET A 153 -7.61 20.07 -18.81
CA MET A 153 -6.91 18.81 -19.10
C MET A 153 -6.30 18.78 -20.51
N ASN A 154 -6.82 19.59 -21.44
CA ASN A 154 -6.30 19.73 -22.80
C ASN A 154 -5.19 20.80 -22.89
N ASN A 155 -5.02 21.64 -21.87
CA ASN A 155 -3.96 22.64 -21.83
C ASN A 155 -2.68 22.01 -21.26
N ARG A 156 -1.67 21.78 -22.12
CA ARG A 156 -0.39 21.18 -21.75
C ARG A 156 0.33 21.93 -20.62
N GLN A 157 0.24 23.26 -20.59
CA GLN A 157 0.86 24.06 -19.54
C GLN A 157 0.20 23.83 -18.18
N HIS A 158 -1.14 23.72 -18.13
CA HIS A 158 -1.85 23.42 -16.88
C HIS A 158 -1.49 22.02 -16.36
N VAL A 159 -1.39 21.04 -17.26
CA VAL A 159 -1.01 19.66 -16.91
C VAL A 159 0.42 19.60 -16.38
N ASP A 160 1.37 20.27 -17.04
CA ASP A 160 2.78 20.26 -16.61
C ASP A 160 3.01 21.04 -15.31
N GLN A 161 2.37 22.19 -15.13
CA GLN A 161 2.42 22.93 -13.86
C GLN A 161 1.88 22.09 -12.69
N ARG A 162 0.78 21.35 -12.92
CA ARG A 162 0.24 20.43 -11.91
C ARG A 162 1.21 19.29 -11.65
N ARG A 163 1.78 18.67 -12.69
CA ARG A 163 2.80 17.61 -12.56
C ARG A 163 3.96 18.08 -11.69
N GLN A 164 4.53 19.25 -11.97
CA GLN A 164 5.65 19.81 -11.21
C GLN A 164 5.28 20.06 -9.74
N GLY A 165 4.11 20.65 -9.48
CA GLY A 165 3.66 20.88 -8.11
C GLY A 165 3.40 19.58 -7.33
N LEU A 166 2.94 18.52 -8.00
CA LEU A 166 2.78 17.20 -7.37
C LEU A 166 4.13 16.56 -7.05
N GLU A 167 5.13 16.73 -7.92
CA GLU A 167 6.49 16.27 -7.67
C GLU A 167 7.13 17.01 -6.49
N ASP A 168 7.00 18.34 -6.46
CA ASP A 168 7.53 19.17 -5.38
C ASP A 168 6.85 18.85 -4.03
N PHE A 169 5.54 18.57 -4.04
CA PHE A 169 4.80 18.10 -2.88
C PHE A 169 5.41 16.79 -2.35
N LEU A 170 5.58 15.77 -3.19
CA LEU A 170 6.17 14.50 -2.77
C LEU A 170 7.61 14.65 -2.30
N ARG A 171 8.44 15.40 -3.03
CA ARG A 171 9.84 15.63 -2.65
C ARG A 171 9.96 16.20 -1.23
N LYS A 172 9.12 17.18 -0.89
CA LYS A 172 9.08 17.77 0.46
C LYS A 172 8.50 16.82 1.51
N VAL A 173 7.48 16.04 1.18
CA VAL A 173 6.90 15.02 2.08
C VAL A 173 7.95 13.96 2.43
N LEU A 174 8.69 13.48 1.43
CA LEU A 174 9.70 12.43 1.57
C LEU A 174 10.96 12.86 2.34
N GLN A 175 11.15 14.17 2.57
CA GLN A 175 12.23 14.68 3.43
C GLN A 175 11.87 14.64 4.92
N ASN A 176 10.62 14.37 5.27
CA ASN A 176 10.16 14.36 6.66
C ASN A 176 10.02 12.92 7.18
N ALA A 177 10.89 12.54 8.12
CA ALA A 177 10.92 11.20 8.71
C ALA A 177 9.61 10.79 9.40
N LEU A 178 8.86 11.74 9.99
CA LEU A 178 7.56 11.44 10.58
C LEU A 178 6.53 11.06 9.51
N LEU A 179 6.54 11.74 8.36
CA LEU A 179 5.64 11.40 7.25
C LEU A 179 6.04 10.09 6.58
N LEU A 180 7.34 9.79 6.50
CA LEU A 180 7.86 8.50 6.03
C LEU A 180 7.45 7.32 6.93
N SER A 181 7.03 7.56 8.16
CA SER A 181 6.51 6.50 9.03
C SER A 181 5.08 6.06 8.70
N ASP A 182 4.36 6.84 7.90
CA ASP A 182 2.95 6.62 7.61
C ASP A 182 2.77 5.55 6.53
N SER A 183 2.10 4.45 6.88
CA SER A 183 1.83 3.35 5.94
C SER A 183 0.90 3.76 4.78
N SER A 184 0.05 4.78 4.95
CA SER A 184 -0.77 5.32 3.87
C SER A 184 0.08 5.93 2.76
N LEU A 185 1.22 6.56 3.10
CA LEU A 185 2.17 7.10 2.13
C LEU A 185 2.84 5.98 1.33
N HIS A 186 3.26 4.91 1.99
CA HIS A 186 3.90 3.76 1.34
C HIS A 186 2.94 3.03 0.40
N LEU A 187 1.70 2.76 0.83
CA LEU A 187 0.70 2.15 -0.05
C LEU A 187 0.36 3.05 -1.23
N PHE A 188 0.28 4.37 -1.02
CA PHE A 188 0.05 5.32 -2.10
C PHE A 188 1.16 5.27 -3.17
N LEU A 189 2.44 5.16 -2.76
CA LEU A 189 3.61 5.19 -3.65
C LEU A 189 4.02 3.82 -4.21
N GLN A 190 3.64 2.72 -3.56
CA GLN A 190 4.17 1.37 -3.84
C GLN A 190 3.08 0.32 -4.04
N SER A 191 1.80 0.70 -4.15
CA SER A 191 0.70 -0.23 -4.44
C SER A 191 -0.34 0.38 -5.39
N HIS A 192 -1.23 -0.48 -5.90
CA HIS A 192 -2.38 -0.11 -6.73
C HIS A 192 -3.67 0.15 -5.93
N LEU A 193 -3.62 0.11 -4.59
CA LEU A 193 -4.81 0.27 -3.76
C LEU A 193 -5.38 1.68 -3.88
N ASN A 194 -6.70 1.82 -3.99
CA ASN A 194 -7.37 3.13 -3.92
C ASN A 194 -7.40 3.64 -2.45
N SER A 195 -7.89 4.87 -2.24
CA SER A 195 -7.93 5.47 -0.91
C SER A 195 -8.71 4.66 0.13
N GLU A 196 -9.84 4.05 -0.25
CA GLU A 196 -10.69 3.26 0.65
C GLU A 196 -9.97 1.97 1.08
N ASP A 197 -9.36 1.27 0.12
CA ASP A 197 -8.59 0.06 0.39
C ASP A 197 -7.33 0.35 1.22
N ILE A 198 -6.69 1.51 1.01
CA ILE A 198 -5.57 1.95 1.86
C ILE A 198 -6.06 2.16 3.30
N GLU A 199 -7.18 2.86 3.50
CA GLU A 199 -7.74 3.09 4.84
C GLU A 199 -8.12 1.79 5.55
N ALA A 200 -8.75 0.87 4.83
CA ALA A 200 -9.07 -0.47 5.34
C ALA A 200 -7.78 -1.22 5.73
N CYS A 201 -6.75 -1.18 4.88
CA CYS A 201 -5.49 -1.88 5.11
C CYS A 201 -4.75 -1.34 6.35
N VAL A 202 -4.58 -0.02 6.47
CA VAL A 202 -3.92 0.59 7.64
C VAL A 202 -4.75 0.50 8.92
N SER A 203 -6.05 0.27 8.80
CA SER A 203 -6.94 0.00 9.93
C SER A 203 -6.99 -1.47 10.35
N GLY A 204 -6.33 -2.36 9.60
CA GLY A 204 -6.33 -3.80 9.87
C GLY A 204 -7.63 -4.50 9.50
N GLN A 205 -8.40 -3.93 8.56
CA GLN A 205 -9.69 -4.46 8.10
C GLN A 205 -9.56 -5.30 6.82
N THR A 206 -8.38 -5.37 6.21
CA THR A 206 -8.08 -6.22 5.05
C THR A 206 -7.54 -7.59 5.48
N LYS A 207 -7.63 -8.58 4.59
CA LYS A 207 -7.00 -9.90 4.78
C LYS A 207 -5.48 -9.90 4.60
N TYR A 208 -4.97 -8.90 3.89
CA TYR A 208 -3.55 -8.73 3.59
C TYR A 208 -2.93 -7.59 4.41
N SER A 209 -1.63 -7.69 4.69
CA SER A 209 -0.85 -6.63 5.33
C SER A 209 -0.39 -5.55 4.33
N VAL A 210 0.12 -4.43 4.86
CA VAL A 210 0.74 -3.35 4.06
C VAL A 210 1.88 -3.89 3.21
N GLU A 211 2.75 -4.71 3.80
CA GLU A 211 3.91 -5.28 3.12
C GLU A 211 3.48 -6.27 2.01
N GLU A 212 2.51 -7.14 2.29
CA GLU A 212 1.94 -8.06 1.30
C GLU A 212 1.32 -7.31 0.11
N ALA A 213 0.59 -6.22 0.36
CA ALA A 213 0.00 -5.41 -0.71
C ALA A 213 1.07 -4.81 -1.64
N ILE A 214 2.17 -4.32 -1.06
CA ILE A 214 3.30 -3.76 -1.82
C ILE A 214 4.04 -4.84 -2.61
N HIS A 215 4.35 -5.98 -1.98
CA HIS A 215 5.01 -7.11 -2.66
C HIS A 215 4.16 -7.66 -3.80
N LYS A 216 2.86 -7.89 -3.56
CA LYS A 216 1.93 -8.36 -4.59
C LYS A 216 1.90 -7.39 -5.78
N PHE A 217 1.83 -6.08 -5.54
CA PHE A 217 1.87 -5.11 -6.62
C PHE A 217 3.20 -5.12 -7.37
N ALA A 218 4.33 -5.23 -6.68
CA ALA A 218 5.64 -5.32 -7.32
C ALA A 218 5.77 -6.56 -8.21
N LEU A 219 5.18 -7.70 -7.82
CA LEU A 219 5.11 -8.92 -8.64
C LEU A 219 4.23 -8.69 -9.87
N MET A 220 3.05 -8.11 -9.71
CA MET A 220 2.13 -7.82 -10.82
C MET A 220 2.71 -6.82 -11.84
N ASN A 221 3.51 -5.86 -11.38
CA ASN A 221 4.08 -4.81 -12.22
C ASN A 221 5.42 -5.21 -12.87
N ARG A 222 6.06 -6.30 -12.41
CA ARG A 222 7.18 -6.92 -13.12
C ARG A 222 6.61 -7.69 -14.30
N ARG A 223 6.93 -7.23 -15.52
CA ARG A 223 6.44 -7.77 -16.81
C ARG A 223 6.93 -9.19 -17.15
N PHE A 224 7.23 -10.04 -16.16
CA PHE A 224 7.63 -11.43 -16.38
C PHE A 224 6.64 -12.38 -15.68
N PRO A 225 6.10 -13.40 -16.37
CA PRO A 225 5.31 -14.43 -15.73
C PRO A 225 6.13 -15.10 -14.62
N ALA A 226 5.53 -15.26 -13.44
CA ALA A 226 6.04 -16.22 -12.49
C ALA A 226 5.88 -17.60 -13.15
N GLU A 227 6.96 -18.36 -13.26
CA GLU A 227 6.85 -19.79 -13.55
C GLU A 227 6.05 -20.40 -12.40
N GLU A 228 4.88 -20.94 -12.72
CA GLU A 228 4.11 -21.72 -11.78
C GLU A 228 4.94 -22.96 -11.45
N GLU A 229 5.60 -22.98 -10.28
CA GLU A 229 6.02 -24.24 -9.70
C GLU A 229 4.74 -25.02 -9.39
N GLU A 230 4.37 -25.91 -10.32
CA GLU A 230 3.46 -27.01 -10.05
C GLU A 230 4.02 -27.78 -8.84
N GLY A 231 3.41 -27.53 -7.68
CA GLY A 231 3.69 -28.28 -6.48
C GLY A 231 3.47 -29.76 -6.77
N LYS A 232 4.56 -30.52 -6.77
CA LYS A 232 4.56 -31.97 -6.53
C LYS A 232 3.70 -32.24 -5.30
N LYS A 233 2.51 -32.80 -5.51
CA LYS A 233 1.81 -33.53 -4.47
C LYS A 233 2.50 -34.87 -4.34
N GLU A 234 3.38 -34.98 -3.35
CA GLU A 234 3.71 -36.27 -2.76
C GLU A 234 2.44 -36.85 -2.15
N ASN A 235 2.00 -37.99 -2.68
CA ASN A 235 1.17 -38.95 -1.97
C ASN A 235 1.73 -40.32 -2.33
N ASP A 236 2.62 -40.83 -1.49
CA ASP A 236 2.93 -42.25 -1.40
C ASP A 236 1.67 -42.99 -0.96
N VAL A 237 1.09 -43.80 -1.84
CA VAL A 237 0.47 -45.07 -1.41
C VAL A 237 0.51 -46.07 -2.56
N ASP A 238 1.31 -47.10 -2.33
CA ASP A 238 1.51 -48.32 -3.09
C ASP A 238 0.24 -49.20 -3.06
N TYR A 239 -0.22 -49.69 -4.20
CA TYR A 239 -1.10 -50.86 -4.28
C TYR A 239 -1.11 -51.45 -5.70
N ASP A 240 -0.39 -52.56 -5.84
CA ASP A 240 -0.38 -53.49 -6.97
C ASP A 240 -1.78 -53.98 -7.37
N SER A 241 -2.02 -54.13 -8.69
CA SER A 241 -2.81 -55.22 -9.27
C SER A 241 -2.70 -55.26 -10.81
N GLU A 242 -1.75 -56.07 -11.29
CA GLU A 242 -1.88 -57.13 -12.31
C GLU A 242 -2.91 -56.97 -13.48
N SER A 243 -2.35 -56.89 -14.70
CA SER A 243 -2.61 -57.76 -15.87
C SER A 243 -3.95 -57.70 -16.64
N SER A 244 -3.90 -57.32 -17.93
CA SER A 244 -3.91 -58.26 -19.10
C SER A 244 -4.51 -57.70 -20.41
N SER A 245 -3.63 -57.66 -21.43
CA SER A 245 -3.75 -58.26 -22.78
C SER A 245 -4.60 -57.67 -23.93
N SER A 246 -3.95 -57.73 -25.11
CA SER A 246 -4.41 -57.75 -26.52
C SER A 246 -4.73 -56.39 -27.16
N GLY A 247 -4.36 -56.07 -28.40
CA GLY A 247 -3.63 -56.78 -29.46
C GLY A 247 -3.83 -56.04 -30.80
N PHE A 248 -2.84 -56.17 -31.71
CA PHE A 248 -2.93 -56.02 -33.17
C PHE A 248 -3.18 -54.63 -33.82
N GLY A 249 -2.44 -54.39 -34.91
CA GLY A 249 -2.97 -53.65 -36.08
C GLY A 249 -2.01 -52.68 -36.76
N HIS A 250 -1.49 -53.07 -37.92
CA HIS A 250 -0.69 -52.28 -38.86
C HIS A 250 -1.56 -51.39 -39.80
N SER A 251 -0.86 -50.57 -40.61
CA SER A 251 -1.25 -49.93 -41.90
C SER A 251 -2.05 -48.63 -41.82
N SER A 252 -2.02 -47.70 -42.77
CA SER A 252 -1.12 -47.26 -43.86
C SER A 252 -1.71 -45.92 -44.35
N ASP A 253 -0.85 -45.04 -44.86
CA ASP A 253 -1.02 -44.04 -45.93
C ASP A 253 -2.43 -43.57 -46.35
N ASP A 254 -2.65 -42.26 -46.51
CA ASP A 254 -2.60 -41.57 -47.82
C ASP A 254 -2.92 -40.06 -47.66
N SER A 255 -2.82 -39.36 -48.79
CA SER A 255 -2.22 -38.05 -48.97
C SER A 255 -3.23 -36.92 -49.22
N SER A 256 -2.63 -35.74 -49.41
CA SER A 256 -3.11 -34.63 -50.24
C SER A 256 -4.07 -33.63 -49.56
N SER A 257 -4.06 -32.34 -49.87
CA SER A 257 -3.19 -31.43 -50.63
C SER A 257 -3.95 -30.09 -50.69
N HIS A 258 -3.24 -29.02 -51.09
CA HIS A 258 -3.74 -27.66 -51.37
C HIS A 258 -4.00 -26.79 -50.14
N GLY A 259 -3.50 -25.57 -50.05
CA GLY A 259 -2.76 -24.76 -51.02
C GLY A 259 -2.82 -23.31 -50.57
N CYS A 260 -1.66 -22.66 -50.49
CA CYS A 260 -1.52 -21.23 -50.25
C CYS A 260 -2.15 -20.40 -51.38
N LYS A 261 -2.73 -19.22 -51.07
CA LYS A 261 -2.23 -17.95 -51.61
C LYS A 261 -2.97 -16.69 -51.13
N MET A 262 -2.13 -15.67 -50.99
CA MET A 262 -2.26 -14.21 -50.92
C MET A 262 -3.58 -13.51 -51.30
N SER A 263 -3.73 -12.37 -50.63
CA SER A 263 -4.52 -11.16 -50.91
C SER A 263 -4.54 -10.69 -52.38
N PRO A 264 -5.47 -9.78 -52.75
CA PRO A 264 -5.13 -8.35 -52.69
C PRO A 264 -6.28 -7.41 -52.27
N ALA A 265 -5.88 -6.14 -52.13
CA ALA A 265 -6.64 -4.95 -51.75
C ALA A 265 -7.85 -4.64 -52.64
N LEU A 266 -8.79 -3.86 -52.07
CA LEU A 266 -9.65 -2.95 -52.82
C LEU A 266 -10.02 -1.73 -51.96
N GLN A 267 -10.07 -0.61 -52.67
CA GLN A 267 -10.20 0.77 -52.23
C GLN A 267 -11.63 1.26 -52.56
N GLU A 268 -12.07 2.28 -51.82
CA GLU A 268 -13.02 3.34 -52.20
C GLU A 268 -14.55 3.07 -52.20
N SER A 269 -15.26 3.75 -51.30
CA SER A 269 -16.10 4.94 -51.61
C SER A 269 -16.45 5.67 -50.31
#